data_AF-A0A521LTC1-F1
#
_entry.id   AF-A0A521LTC1-F1
#
_cell.length_a   1.000
_cell.length_b   1.000
_cell.length_c   1.000
_cell.angle_alpha   90.00
_cell.angle_beta   90.00
_cell.angle_gamma   90.00
#
_symmetry.space_group_name_H-M   'P 1'
#
loop_
_entity.id
_entity.type
_entity.pdbx_description
1 polymer ?
#
loop_
_entity_poly.entity_id
_entity_poly.type
_entity_poly.pdbx_seq_one_letter_code
_entity_poly.pdbx_strand_id
1 'polypeptide(L)'
;MRLSPPRIRDGYHAASGGLHGADRSNQTDHRSAAGLAVGRTLSLACPSVRDRPRVTVRAGLGAIIFDCDGVLLESVDVKTQAYRLLFTDYPEHVDAVVGYHLANGGVSRYDKIRYVYRNILRKPLAESELAVLCARFASLSLDEVLNVPLVNGVREFLEAYHARLRLFVASGTPQQELEAVLDHKGLRRYFRAVFGSPLSKVEIMGRILSEWRLAPSEVIAVGDAPGDCEAAEAWGVQFIARRKPGDEAPVPMPAGVEEIGDIADLLGIMKGRLEGGTMI
;
A
#
# COMPACT_ATOMS: atom_id res chain seq x y z
N MET A 1 -0.31 -41.62 33.89
CA MET A 1 0.59 -40.46 34.03
C MET A 1 -0.23 -39.21 33.69
N ARG A 2 -0.86 -38.58 34.69
CA ARG A 2 -1.67 -37.37 34.53
C ARG A 2 -0.81 -36.21 35.02
N LEU A 3 -0.50 -35.26 34.15
CA LEU A 3 0.19 -34.02 34.51
C LEU A 3 -0.81 -32.87 34.44
N SER A 4 -1.00 -32.20 35.57
CA SER A 4 -1.80 -30.99 35.74
C SER A 4 -1.09 -29.76 35.14
N PRO A 5 -1.82 -28.72 34.71
CA PRO A 5 -1.24 -27.48 34.20
C PRO A 5 -0.81 -26.51 35.32
N PRO A 6 0.13 -25.57 35.05
CA PRO A 6 0.54 -24.57 36.04
C PRO A 6 -0.45 -23.41 36.16
N ARG A 7 -0.55 -22.88 37.39
CA ARG A 7 -1.44 -21.79 37.82
C ARG A 7 -0.92 -20.42 37.35
N ILE A 8 -1.82 -19.60 36.80
CA ILE A 8 -1.63 -18.16 36.55
C ILE A 8 -1.80 -17.42 37.88
N ARG A 9 -0.89 -16.49 38.20
CA ARG A 9 -1.00 -15.58 39.35
C ARG A 9 -1.62 -14.26 38.90
N ASP A 10 -2.79 -13.96 39.44
CA ASP A 10 -3.39 -12.62 39.43
C ASP A 10 -2.67 -11.71 40.42
N GLY A 11 -2.52 -10.43 40.05
CA GLY A 11 -1.91 -9.40 40.89
C GLY A 11 -2.15 -7.99 40.36
N TYR A 12 -3.41 -7.57 40.29
CA TYR A 12 -3.78 -6.15 40.13
C TYR A 12 -3.90 -5.53 41.53
N HIS A 13 -2.99 -4.61 41.86
CA HIS A 13 -3.12 -3.72 43.01
C HIS A 13 -3.66 -2.36 42.55
N ALA A 14 -4.86 -2.02 43.03
CA ALA A 14 -5.41 -0.67 42.99
C ALA A 14 -4.77 0.19 44.10
N ALA A 15 -4.45 1.44 43.78
CA ALA A 15 -4.17 2.48 44.76
C ALA A 15 -5.01 3.71 44.43
N SER A 16 -5.95 3.99 45.33
CA SER A 16 -6.76 5.19 45.45
C SER A 16 -6.00 6.26 46.22
N GLY A 17 -6.23 7.52 45.88
CA GLY A 17 -5.72 8.67 46.64
C GLY A 17 -6.18 9.99 46.01
N GLY A 18 -7.33 10.50 46.47
CA GLY A 18 -7.72 11.89 46.25
C GLY A 18 -7.38 12.76 47.46
N LEU A 19 -7.36 14.08 47.28
CA LEU A 19 -8.16 15.09 48.01
C LEU A 19 -7.67 16.52 47.70
N HIS A 20 -8.64 17.38 47.32
CA HIS A 20 -8.86 18.81 47.70
C HIS A 20 -7.75 19.85 47.43
N GLY A 21 -8.03 21.08 46.99
CA GLY A 21 -9.29 21.80 46.77
C GLY A 21 -9.07 23.32 46.91
N ALA A 22 -10.01 24.09 46.36
CA ALA A 22 -10.24 25.55 46.46
C ALA A 22 -9.27 26.51 45.73
N ASP A 23 -9.63 27.70 45.25
CA ASP A 23 -10.87 28.41 44.86
C ASP A 23 -10.42 29.88 44.72
N ARG A 24 -10.79 30.60 43.64
CA ARG A 24 -11.33 31.97 43.69
C ARG A 24 -11.39 32.65 42.31
N SER A 25 -12.59 33.12 42.04
CA SER A 25 -13.04 34.08 41.03
C SER A 25 -12.20 35.34 40.90
N ASN A 26 -12.02 35.85 39.67
CA ASN A 26 -12.42 37.23 39.39
C ASN A 26 -12.73 37.46 37.90
N GLN A 27 -13.76 38.25 37.69
CA GLN A 27 -14.38 38.61 36.42
C GLN A 27 -13.93 40.04 36.09
N THR A 28 -13.37 40.28 34.89
CA THR A 28 -13.31 41.62 34.30
C THR A 28 -13.32 41.54 32.77
N ASP A 29 -14.14 42.41 32.22
CA ASP A 29 -14.55 42.57 30.83
C ASP A 29 -13.50 43.12 29.85
N HIS A 30 -13.81 42.86 28.57
CA HIS A 30 -13.53 43.64 27.37
C HIS A 30 -12.08 44.11 27.07
N ARG A 31 -11.47 43.51 26.03
CA ARG A 31 -11.19 44.17 24.74
C ARG A 31 -10.38 43.29 23.76
N SER A 32 -10.77 43.44 22.50
CA SER A 32 -9.97 43.35 21.27
C SER A 32 -9.65 41.98 20.68
N ALA A 33 -10.30 41.77 19.53
CA ALA A 33 -9.99 40.78 18.53
C ALA A 33 -8.56 40.94 17.98
N ALA A 34 -7.88 39.81 17.77
CA ALA A 34 -6.81 39.64 16.80
C ALA A 34 -6.92 38.21 16.26
N GLY A 35 -7.24 38.09 14.96
CA GLY A 35 -7.48 36.83 14.29
C GLY A 35 -6.22 35.97 14.22
N LEU A 36 -6.34 34.72 14.69
CA LEU A 36 -5.38 33.67 14.39
C LEU A 36 -5.71 33.10 13.01
N ALA A 37 -4.81 33.36 12.06
CA ALA A 37 -4.85 32.78 10.73
C ALA A 37 -4.66 31.25 10.82
N VAL A 38 -5.67 30.51 10.37
CA VAL A 38 -5.62 29.07 10.17
C VAL A 38 -4.56 28.76 9.10
N GLY A 39 -3.64 27.85 9.44
CA GLY A 39 -2.56 27.40 8.57
C GLY A 39 -3.07 26.93 7.21
N ARG A 40 -2.46 27.46 6.15
CA ARG A 40 -2.69 27.02 4.78
C ARG A 40 -2.20 25.58 4.62
N THR A 41 -3.13 24.66 4.42
CA THR A 41 -2.83 23.35 3.83
C THR A 41 -2.25 23.58 2.43
N LEU A 42 -0.99 23.20 2.22
CA LEU A 42 -0.39 23.16 0.89
C LEU A 42 -1.05 22.02 0.11
N SER A 43 -2.18 22.33 -0.54
CA SER A 43 -2.77 21.48 -1.57
C SER A 43 -1.83 21.49 -2.77
N LEU A 44 -1.05 20.42 -2.96
CA LEU A 44 -0.36 20.17 -4.22
C LEU A 44 -1.44 19.90 -5.27
N ALA A 45 -1.76 20.92 -6.07
CA ALA A 45 -2.68 20.76 -7.18
C ALA A 45 -2.06 19.86 -8.25
N CYS A 46 -2.76 18.79 -8.65
CA CYS A 46 -2.43 18.03 -9.85
C CYS A 46 -2.45 18.97 -11.07
N PRO A 47 -1.40 19.00 -11.90
CA PRO A 47 -1.40 19.79 -13.12
C PRO A 47 -2.46 19.26 -14.11
N SER A 48 -3.21 20.16 -14.73
CA SER A 48 -4.27 19.82 -15.68
C SER A 48 -3.69 19.21 -16.96
N VAL A 49 -4.48 18.32 -17.58
CA VAL A 49 -4.11 17.38 -18.65
C VAL A 49 -3.69 18.04 -19.98
N ARG A 50 -3.82 19.36 -20.16
CA ARG A 50 -3.84 19.96 -21.51
C ARG A 50 -2.60 20.70 -22.00
N ASP A 51 -1.53 20.81 -21.22
CA ASP A 51 -0.30 21.49 -21.69
C ASP A 51 0.98 20.78 -21.21
N ARG A 52 1.32 19.63 -21.79
CA ARG A 52 2.66 19.06 -21.66
C ARG A 52 3.41 19.18 -23.00
N PRO A 53 4.55 19.90 -23.06
CA PRO A 53 5.40 19.87 -24.24
C PRO A 53 5.87 18.45 -24.50
N ARG A 54 5.95 18.04 -25.78
CA ARG A 54 6.60 16.78 -26.19
C ARG A 54 8.09 16.89 -25.86
N VAL A 55 8.46 16.45 -24.65
CA VAL A 55 9.86 16.27 -24.26
C VAL A 55 10.32 14.95 -24.84
N THR A 56 10.97 15.02 -26.00
CA THR A 56 11.71 13.89 -26.56
C THR A 56 13.08 13.85 -25.90
N VAL A 57 13.17 13.24 -24.72
CA VAL A 57 14.44 12.77 -24.17
C VAL A 57 14.39 11.26 -24.27
N ARG A 58 15.30 10.63 -25.02
CA ARG A 58 15.58 9.20 -24.86
C ARG A 58 16.25 9.05 -23.50
N ALA A 59 15.46 9.11 -22.43
CA ALA A 59 15.94 9.07 -21.07
C ALA A 59 16.19 7.61 -20.71
N GLY A 60 17.38 7.31 -20.19
CA GLY A 60 17.67 6.01 -19.63
C GLY A 60 16.77 5.75 -18.42
N LEU A 61 16.34 4.51 -18.24
CA LEU A 61 15.55 4.12 -17.08
C LEU A 61 16.35 4.35 -15.79
N GLY A 62 15.82 5.15 -14.88
CA GLY A 62 16.47 5.57 -13.64
C GLY A 62 15.88 4.95 -12.37
N ALA A 63 14.62 4.52 -12.41
CA ALA A 63 13.93 3.93 -11.27
C ALA A 63 12.83 2.93 -11.65
N ILE A 64 12.50 2.05 -10.69
CA ILE A 64 11.32 1.18 -10.76
C ILE A 64 10.57 1.26 -9.44
N ILE A 65 9.25 1.41 -9.52
CA ILE A 65 8.33 1.40 -8.38
C ILE A 65 7.52 0.12 -8.44
N PHE A 66 7.60 -0.71 -7.40
CA PHE A 66 6.85 -1.96 -7.31
C PHE A 66 5.65 -1.81 -6.37
N ASP A 67 4.51 -2.39 -6.71
CA ASP A 67 3.58 -2.83 -5.66
C ASP A 67 4.22 -3.97 -4.84
N CYS A 68 3.66 -4.26 -3.67
CA CYS A 68 4.07 -5.38 -2.85
C CYS A 68 3.20 -6.62 -3.07
N ASP A 69 1.91 -6.51 -2.84
CA ASP A 69 0.98 -7.63 -2.95
C ASP A 69 0.77 -8.00 -4.40
N GLY A 70 0.80 -9.30 -4.72
CA GLY A 70 0.65 -9.78 -6.09
C GLY A 70 1.84 -9.51 -7.02
N VAL A 71 2.80 -8.67 -6.62
CA VAL A 71 3.97 -8.27 -7.43
C VAL A 71 5.30 -8.71 -6.81
N LEU A 72 5.54 -8.43 -5.53
CA LEU A 72 6.72 -8.93 -4.81
C LEU A 72 6.39 -10.23 -4.06
N LEU A 73 5.14 -10.37 -3.60
CA LEU A 73 4.65 -11.48 -2.78
C LEU A 73 3.41 -12.11 -3.41
N GLU A 74 3.30 -13.43 -3.38
CA GLU A 74 2.08 -14.16 -3.77
C GLU A 74 1.01 -14.09 -2.66
N SER A 75 0.64 -12.88 -2.24
CA SER A 75 -0.18 -12.61 -1.04
C SER A 75 -1.67 -12.30 -1.31
N VAL A 76 -2.09 -12.16 -2.57
CA VAL A 76 -3.47 -11.77 -2.93
C VAL A 76 -4.49 -12.78 -2.40
N ASP A 77 -4.22 -14.08 -2.56
CA ASP A 77 -5.14 -15.14 -2.13
C ASP A 77 -5.29 -15.17 -0.60
N VAL A 78 -4.18 -14.98 0.12
CA VAL A 78 -4.18 -14.90 1.59
C VAL A 78 -5.03 -13.73 2.07
N LYS A 79 -4.88 -12.55 1.45
CA LYS A 79 -5.66 -11.36 1.80
C LYS A 79 -7.14 -11.53 1.43
N THR A 80 -7.42 -12.20 0.32
CA THR A 80 -8.77 -12.55 -0.09
C THR A 80 -9.44 -13.44 0.95
N GLN A 81 -8.74 -14.47 1.43
CA GLN A 81 -9.24 -15.34 2.49
C GLN A 81 -9.44 -14.60 3.82
N ALA A 82 -8.54 -13.68 4.17
CA ALA A 82 -8.71 -12.85 5.37
C ALA A 82 -9.96 -11.97 5.29
N TYR A 83 -10.30 -11.42 4.11
CA TYR A 83 -11.57 -10.70 3.92
C TYR A 83 -12.78 -11.62 4.05
N ARG A 84 -12.71 -12.84 3.50
CA ARG A 84 -13.76 -13.86 3.66
C ARG A 84 -13.99 -14.18 5.15
N LEU A 85 -12.92 -14.35 5.92
CA LEU A 85 -12.97 -14.62 7.36
C LEU A 85 -13.38 -13.41 8.21
N LEU A 86 -13.07 -12.19 7.77
CA LEU A 86 -13.42 -10.97 8.50
C LEU A 86 -14.93 -10.72 8.48
N PHE A 87 -15.61 -11.08 7.39
CA PHE A 87 -17.03 -10.81 7.16
C PHE A 87 -17.92 -12.06 7.28
N THR A 88 -17.49 -13.09 8.00
CA THR A 88 -18.27 -14.34 8.21
C THR A 88 -19.62 -14.11 8.88
N ASP A 89 -19.75 -13.03 9.66
CA ASP A 89 -21.00 -12.66 10.33
C ASP A 89 -22.05 -12.07 9.34
N TYR A 90 -21.66 -11.91 8.06
CA TYR A 90 -22.50 -11.45 6.96
C TYR A 90 -22.39 -12.39 5.75
N PRO A 91 -22.77 -13.69 5.90
CA PRO A 91 -22.50 -14.73 4.90
C PRO A 91 -23.06 -14.41 3.51
N GLU A 92 -24.20 -13.73 3.43
CA GLU A 92 -24.84 -13.30 2.17
C GLU A 92 -24.06 -12.20 1.42
N HIS A 93 -23.12 -11.53 2.09
CA HIS A 93 -22.34 -10.43 1.54
C HIS A 93 -20.89 -10.79 1.24
N VAL A 94 -20.41 -11.94 1.73
CA VAL A 94 -19.00 -12.35 1.63
C VAL A 94 -18.49 -12.33 0.19
N ASP A 95 -19.25 -12.88 -0.76
CA ASP A 95 -18.81 -12.94 -2.16
C ASP A 95 -18.75 -11.55 -2.81
N ALA A 96 -19.65 -10.63 -2.43
CA ALA A 96 -19.59 -9.24 -2.86
C ALA A 96 -18.36 -8.51 -2.27
N VAL A 97 -18.02 -8.80 -1.01
CA VAL A 97 -16.81 -8.27 -0.36
C VAL A 97 -15.54 -8.77 -1.06
N VAL A 98 -15.46 -10.08 -1.33
CA VAL A 98 -14.34 -10.70 -2.05
C VAL A 98 -14.23 -10.13 -3.48
N GLY A 99 -15.35 -10.04 -4.20
CA GLY A 99 -15.37 -9.44 -5.54
C GLY A 99 -14.86 -7.99 -5.53
N TYR A 100 -15.29 -7.18 -4.55
CA TYR A 100 -14.78 -5.84 -4.38
C TYR A 100 -13.28 -5.81 -4.04
N HIS A 101 -12.80 -6.70 -3.16
CA HIS A 101 -11.39 -6.80 -2.80
C HIS A 101 -10.49 -7.04 -4.02
N LEU A 102 -10.87 -8.01 -4.86
CA LEU A 102 -10.13 -8.40 -6.07
C LEU A 102 -10.17 -7.28 -7.11
N ALA A 103 -11.34 -6.69 -7.36
CA ALA A 103 -11.49 -5.61 -8.33
C ALA A 103 -10.79 -4.30 -7.92
N ASN A 104 -10.48 -4.12 -6.63
CA ASN A 104 -9.90 -2.90 -6.07
C ASN A 104 -8.57 -3.20 -5.37
N GLY A 105 -7.73 -4.07 -5.95
CA GLY A 105 -6.34 -4.23 -5.51
C GLY A 105 -5.61 -2.88 -5.42
N GLY A 106 -4.64 -2.78 -4.51
CA GLY A 106 -3.92 -1.53 -4.25
C GLY A 106 -4.64 -0.50 -3.36
N VAL A 107 -5.96 -0.60 -3.13
CA VAL A 107 -6.69 0.25 -2.17
C VAL A 107 -6.40 -0.19 -0.73
N SER A 108 -6.26 0.79 0.19
CA SER A 108 -5.98 0.54 1.60
C SER A 108 -7.09 -0.29 2.26
N ARG A 109 -6.73 -1.10 3.26
CA ARG A 109 -7.74 -1.89 3.99
C ARG A 109 -8.78 -1.01 4.70
N TYR A 110 -8.36 0.17 5.17
CA TYR A 110 -9.23 1.13 5.84
C TYR A 110 -10.34 1.59 4.89
N ASP A 111 -9.97 1.95 3.67
CA ASP A 111 -10.93 2.41 2.66
C ASP A 111 -11.79 1.26 2.14
N LYS A 112 -11.21 0.06 1.99
CA LYS A 112 -11.98 -1.14 1.64
C LYS A 112 -13.06 -1.45 2.67
N ILE A 113 -12.72 -1.47 3.96
CA ILE A 113 -13.69 -1.76 5.02
C ILE A 113 -14.77 -0.68 5.09
N ARG A 114 -14.40 0.61 4.96
CA ARG A 114 -15.38 1.70 4.86
C ARG A 114 -16.33 1.53 3.68
N TYR A 115 -15.80 1.15 2.50
CA TYR A 115 -16.61 0.86 1.32
C TYR A 115 -17.58 -0.30 1.56
N VAL A 116 -17.09 -1.41 2.13
CA VAL A 116 -17.92 -2.59 2.43
C VAL A 116 -19.09 -2.20 3.32
N TYR A 117 -18.84 -1.49 4.43
CA TYR A 117 -19.91 -1.06 5.33
C TYR A 117 -20.91 -0.12 4.65
N ARG A 118 -20.42 0.87 3.91
CA ARG A 118 -21.28 1.88 3.26
C ARG A 118 -22.12 1.29 2.11
N ASN A 119 -21.49 0.51 1.24
CA ASN A 119 -22.04 0.19 -0.08
C ASN A 119 -22.56 -1.24 -0.19
N ILE A 120 -21.96 -2.18 0.54
CA ILE A 120 -22.35 -3.59 0.52
C ILE A 120 -23.32 -3.89 1.66
N LEU A 121 -22.89 -3.63 2.90
CA LEU A 121 -23.71 -3.89 4.10
C LEU A 121 -24.78 -2.81 4.33
N ARG A 122 -24.59 -1.62 3.76
CA ARG A 122 -25.43 -0.43 3.96
C ARG A 122 -25.64 -0.08 5.44
N LYS A 123 -24.55 -0.14 6.21
CA LYS A 123 -24.52 0.13 7.65
C LYS A 123 -23.57 1.28 7.98
N PRO A 124 -23.86 2.05 9.04
CA PRO A 124 -22.87 2.97 9.59
C PRO A 124 -21.67 2.17 10.14
N LEU A 125 -20.50 2.80 10.13
CA LEU A 125 -19.28 2.25 10.72
C LEU A 125 -18.62 3.33 11.58
N ALA A 126 -18.49 3.07 12.88
CA ALA A 126 -17.74 3.95 13.76
C ALA A 126 -16.23 3.78 13.55
N GLU A 127 -15.44 4.83 13.80
CA GLU A 127 -13.97 4.76 13.64
C GLU A 127 -13.32 3.76 14.62
N SER A 128 -13.90 3.56 15.80
CA SER A 128 -13.47 2.53 16.75
C SER A 128 -13.71 1.12 16.22
N GLU A 129 -14.85 0.87 15.58
CA GLU A 129 -15.18 -0.40 14.94
C GLU A 129 -14.27 -0.67 13.73
N LEU A 130 -14.01 0.36 12.92
CA LEU A 130 -13.05 0.26 11.82
C LEU A 130 -11.67 -0.16 12.32
N ALA A 131 -11.18 0.46 13.40
CA ALA A 131 -9.90 0.09 14.00
C ALA A 131 -9.86 -1.38 14.43
N VAL A 132 -10.93 -1.87 15.07
CA VAL A 132 -11.07 -3.29 15.48
C VAL A 132 -11.06 -4.22 14.27
N LEU A 133 -11.80 -3.89 13.20
CA LEU A 133 -11.84 -4.69 11.98
C LEU A 133 -10.49 -4.71 11.25
N CYS A 134 -9.78 -3.58 11.18
CA CYS A 134 -8.45 -3.49 10.61
C CYS A 134 -7.43 -4.34 11.40
N ALA A 135 -7.51 -4.32 12.73
CA ALA A 135 -6.68 -5.16 13.59
C ALA A 135 -7.01 -6.65 13.44
N ARG A 136 -8.30 -7.01 13.38
CA ARG A 136 -8.73 -8.40 13.10
C ARG A 136 -8.24 -8.87 11.73
N PHE A 137 -8.37 -8.05 10.69
CA PHE A 137 -7.82 -8.36 9.36
C PHE A 137 -6.30 -8.62 9.41
N ALA A 138 -5.55 -7.77 10.12
CA ALA A 138 -4.11 -7.96 10.29
C ALA A 138 -3.82 -9.32 10.94
N SER A 139 -4.52 -9.66 12.03
CA SER A 139 -4.34 -10.95 12.71
C SER A 139 -4.71 -12.16 11.86
N LEU A 140 -5.65 -12.00 10.92
CA LEU A 140 -6.09 -13.07 10.02
C LEU A 140 -5.14 -13.29 8.83
N SER A 141 -4.28 -12.34 8.50
CA SER A 141 -3.47 -12.38 7.28
C SER A 141 -1.96 -12.34 7.52
N LEU A 142 -1.49 -11.74 8.62
CA LEU A 142 -0.07 -11.41 8.78
C LEU A 142 0.83 -12.66 8.73
N ASP A 143 0.54 -13.68 9.53
CA ASP A 143 1.39 -14.89 9.58
C ASP A 143 1.45 -15.59 8.22
N GLU A 144 0.32 -15.66 7.51
CA GLU A 144 0.27 -16.24 6.17
C GLU A 144 1.04 -15.37 5.16
N VAL A 145 0.90 -14.04 5.20
CA VAL A 145 1.67 -13.10 4.35
C VAL A 145 3.18 -13.19 4.63
N LEU A 146 3.59 -13.43 5.87
CA LEU A 146 4.99 -13.65 6.20
C LEU A 146 5.52 -14.98 5.64
N ASN A 147 4.66 -15.94 5.31
CA ASN A 147 5.03 -17.25 4.81
C ASN A 147 4.78 -17.47 3.31
N VAL A 148 4.01 -16.60 2.62
CA VAL A 148 3.80 -16.75 1.16
C VAL A 148 5.11 -16.69 0.37
N PRO A 149 5.24 -17.41 -0.75
CA PRO A 149 6.41 -17.30 -1.60
C PRO A 149 6.56 -15.89 -2.17
N LEU A 150 7.79 -15.54 -2.54
CA LEU A 150 8.03 -14.39 -3.41
C LEU A 150 7.48 -14.70 -4.80
N VAL A 151 7.04 -13.69 -5.52
CA VAL A 151 6.79 -13.83 -6.96
C VAL A 151 8.08 -14.27 -7.64
N ASN A 152 7.96 -15.16 -8.61
CA ASN A 152 9.11 -15.75 -9.29
C ASN A 152 10.00 -14.66 -9.93
N GLY A 153 11.31 -14.75 -9.69
CA GLY A 153 12.32 -13.79 -10.19
C GLY A 153 12.52 -12.53 -9.36
N VAL A 154 11.77 -12.30 -8.27
CA VAL A 154 11.91 -11.09 -7.43
C VAL A 154 13.33 -10.97 -6.88
N ARG A 155 13.88 -12.03 -6.29
CA ARG A 155 15.19 -11.94 -5.62
C ARG A 155 16.30 -11.68 -6.65
N GLU A 156 16.28 -12.42 -7.75
CA GLU A 156 17.21 -12.33 -8.85
C GLU A 156 17.18 -10.93 -9.48
N PHE A 157 15.97 -10.37 -9.68
CA PHE A 157 15.80 -9.03 -10.21
C PHE A 157 16.38 -7.96 -9.28
N LEU A 158 16.01 -8.02 -7.99
CA LEU A 158 16.49 -7.04 -7.02
C LEU A 158 18.02 -7.10 -6.88
N GLU A 159 18.59 -8.30 -6.80
CA GLU A 159 20.05 -8.48 -6.73
C GLU A 159 20.76 -7.93 -7.98
N ALA A 160 20.22 -8.18 -9.18
CA ALA A 160 20.80 -7.69 -10.43
C ALA A 160 20.75 -6.16 -10.58
N TYR A 161 19.67 -5.51 -10.11
CA TYR A 161 19.39 -4.12 -10.47
C TYR A 161 19.41 -3.10 -9.34
N HIS A 162 19.36 -3.48 -8.06
CA HIS A 162 19.33 -2.51 -6.95
C HIS A 162 20.56 -1.58 -6.89
N ALA A 163 21.70 -2.01 -7.43
CA ALA A 163 22.91 -1.20 -7.53
C ALA A 163 22.89 -0.24 -8.75
N ARG A 164 22.11 -0.55 -9.77
CA ARG A 164 22.04 0.18 -11.06
C ARG A 164 20.84 1.13 -11.14
N LEU A 165 19.75 0.78 -10.47
CA LEU A 165 18.47 1.50 -10.48
C LEU A 165 18.05 1.89 -9.07
N ARG A 166 17.26 2.95 -8.97
CA ARG A 166 16.57 3.29 -7.72
C ARG A 166 15.29 2.46 -7.65
N LEU A 167 15.21 1.56 -6.68
CA LEU A 167 14.04 0.71 -6.48
C LEU A 167 13.19 1.24 -5.34
N PHE A 168 11.87 1.25 -5.53
CA PHE A 168 10.89 1.71 -4.55
C PHE A 168 9.75 0.72 -4.40
N VAL A 169 9.04 0.81 -3.27
CA VAL A 169 7.76 0.13 -3.08
C VAL A 169 6.66 1.15 -2.82
N ALA A 170 5.52 0.98 -3.49
CA ALA A 170 4.29 1.74 -3.30
C ALA A 170 3.12 0.78 -3.08
N SER A 171 2.64 0.65 -1.85
CA SER A 171 1.61 -0.35 -1.50
C SER A 171 0.43 0.25 -0.75
N GLY A 172 -0.74 -0.36 -0.90
CA GLY A 172 -1.92 -0.07 -0.06
C GLY A 172 -1.80 -0.63 1.37
N THR A 173 -0.83 -1.51 1.63
CA THR A 173 -0.57 -2.07 2.95
C THR A 173 -0.11 -0.98 3.93
N PRO A 174 -0.56 -0.98 5.21
CA PRO A 174 -0.12 0.00 6.20
C PRO A 174 1.40 0.06 6.34
N GLN A 175 1.98 1.27 6.44
CA GLN A 175 3.44 1.49 6.41
C GLN A 175 4.23 0.54 7.32
N GLN A 176 3.88 0.46 8.60
CA GLN A 176 4.63 -0.36 9.58
C GLN A 176 4.54 -1.87 9.27
N GLU A 177 3.40 -2.33 8.78
CA GLU A 177 3.21 -3.73 8.39
C GLU A 177 4.02 -4.06 7.13
N LEU A 178 3.99 -3.16 6.14
CA LEU A 178 4.76 -3.29 4.91
C LEU A 178 6.28 -3.38 5.20
N GLU A 179 6.78 -2.50 6.07
CA GLU A 179 8.19 -2.52 6.50
C GLU A 179 8.53 -3.84 7.19
N ALA A 180 7.72 -4.28 8.15
CA ALA A 180 7.93 -5.53 8.88
C ALA A 180 7.96 -6.76 7.94
N VAL A 181 7.05 -6.81 6.96
CA VAL A 181 7.00 -7.89 5.96
C VAL A 181 8.25 -7.88 5.08
N LEU A 182 8.65 -6.72 4.56
CA LEU A 182 9.84 -6.62 3.71
C LEU A 182 11.14 -6.90 4.47
N ASP A 183 11.21 -6.54 5.75
CA ASP A 183 12.34 -6.88 6.63
C ASP A 183 12.40 -8.38 6.87
N HIS A 184 11.27 -9.00 7.22
CA HIS A 184 11.19 -10.45 7.44
C HIS A 184 11.61 -11.24 6.19
N LYS A 185 11.18 -10.81 5.00
CA LYS A 185 11.57 -11.43 3.72
C LYS A 185 13.00 -11.10 3.28
N GLY A 186 13.70 -10.22 4.02
CA GLY A 186 15.05 -9.74 3.69
C GLY A 186 15.11 -8.91 2.41
N LEU A 187 14.01 -8.27 2.03
CA LEU A 187 13.88 -7.46 0.81
C LEU A 187 14.08 -5.97 1.05
N ARG A 188 13.81 -5.46 2.27
CA ARG A 188 13.85 -4.03 2.57
C ARG A 188 15.14 -3.34 2.12
N ARG A 189 16.28 -4.03 2.25
CA ARG A 189 17.63 -3.54 1.89
C ARG A 189 17.81 -3.14 0.42
N TYR A 190 17.00 -3.68 -0.50
CA TYR A 190 17.11 -3.38 -1.93
C TYR A 190 16.44 -2.06 -2.33
N PHE A 191 15.54 -1.54 -1.47
CA PHE A 191 14.72 -0.38 -1.80
C PHE A 191 15.26 0.91 -1.18
N ARG A 192 15.29 1.98 -1.97
CA ARG A 192 15.65 3.33 -1.51
C ARG A 192 14.61 3.87 -0.54
N ALA A 193 13.34 3.65 -0.83
CA ALA A 193 12.24 3.92 0.08
C ALA A 193 11.09 2.95 -0.17
N VAL A 194 10.29 2.76 0.87
CA VAL A 194 9.11 1.92 0.90
C VAL A 194 7.99 2.78 1.46
N PHE A 195 6.88 2.88 0.76
CA PHE A 195 5.73 3.67 1.17
C PHE A 195 4.46 2.82 1.16
N GLY A 196 3.75 2.85 2.29
CA GLY A 196 2.47 2.22 2.52
C GLY A 196 1.37 3.25 2.84
N SER A 197 0.18 2.75 3.17
CA SER A 197 -0.91 3.59 3.65
C SER A 197 -0.56 4.24 5.02
N PRO A 198 -1.05 5.45 5.32
CA PRO A 198 -2.28 6.08 4.81
C PRO A 198 -2.16 6.84 3.48
N LEU A 199 -0.96 7.02 2.91
CA LEU A 199 -0.84 7.65 1.59
C LEU A 199 -1.47 6.78 0.51
N SER A 200 -2.19 7.39 -0.43
CA SER A 200 -2.68 6.73 -1.63
C SER A 200 -1.51 6.43 -2.59
N LYS A 201 -1.67 5.44 -3.49
CA LYS A 201 -0.64 5.12 -4.49
C LYS A 201 -0.30 6.31 -5.40
N VAL A 202 -1.30 7.14 -5.72
CA VAL A 202 -1.10 8.39 -6.48
C VAL A 202 -0.20 9.36 -5.70
N GLU A 203 -0.45 9.57 -4.41
CA GLU A 203 0.38 10.46 -3.57
C GLU A 203 1.79 9.90 -3.38
N ILE A 204 1.92 8.59 -3.16
CA ILE A 204 3.21 7.90 -3.03
C ILE A 204 4.04 8.10 -4.30
N MET A 205 3.45 7.88 -5.48
CA MET A 205 4.17 8.00 -6.73
C MET A 205 4.63 9.44 -6.97
N GLY A 206 3.75 10.43 -6.75
CA GLY A 206 4.12 11.84 -6.83
C GLY A 206 5.25 12.22 -5.88
N ARG A 207 5.22 11.69 -4.66
CA ARG A 207 6.27 11.85 -3.67
C ARG A 207 7.60 11.27 -4.15
N ILE A 208 7.61 10.05 -4.68
CA ILE A 208 8.82 9.41 -5.22
C ILE A 208 9.42 10.25 -6.37
N LEU A 209 8.59 10.67 -7.31
CA LEU A 209 9.05 11.48 -8.44
C LEU A 209 9.66 12.82 -7.98
N SER A 210 9.02 13.47 -7.01
CA SER A 210 9.46 14.76 -6.47
C SER A 210 10.73 14.65 -5.62
N GLU A 211 10.75 13.78 -4.61
CA GLU A 211 11.86 13.66 -3.66
C GLU A 211 13.16 13.19 -4.33
N TRP A 212 13.06 12.32 -5.34
CA TRP A 212 14.22 11.81 -6.09
C TRP A 212 14.48 12.54 -7.42
N ARG A 213 13.70 13.58 -7.73
CA ARG A 213 13.83 14.39 -8.96
C ARG A 213 13.84 13.53 -10.23
N LEU A 214 12.95 12.55 -10.29
CA LEU A 214 12.83 11.63 -11.41
C LEU A 214 11.84 12.19 -12.43
N ALA A 215 12.20 12.18 -13.71
CA ALA A 215 11.21 12.44 -14.75
C ALA A 215 10.31 11.20 -14.91
N PRO A 216 8.99 11.34 -15.17
CA PRO A 216 8.11 10.19 -15.37
C PRO A 216 8.58 9.21 -16.46
N SER A 217 9.26 9.73 -17.50
CA SER A 217 9.87 8.93 -18.58
C SER A 217 11.07 8.07 -18.15
N GLU A 218 11.62 8.29 -16.96
CA GLU A 218 12.75 7.53 -16.38
C GLU A 218 12.28 6.48 -15.37
N VAL A 219 10.96 6.29 -15.24
CA VAL A 219 10.37 5.43 -14.21
C VAL A 219 9.43 4.43 -14.84
N ILE A 220 9.51 3.19 -14.36
CA ILE A 220 8.50 2.16 -14.61
C ILE A 220 7.80 1.85 -13.29
N ALA A 221 6.48 1.78 -13.31
CA ALA A 221 5.67 1.22 -12.25
C ALA A 221 5.26 -0.22 -12.61
N VAL A 222 5.38 -1.14 -11.65
CA VAL A 222 4.99 -2.55 -11.79
C VAL A 222 3.93 -2.87 -10.75
N GLY A 223 2.74 -3.26 -11.20
CA GLY A 223 1.55 -3.48 -10.37
C GLY A 223 0.72 -4.64 -10.89
N ASP A 224 -0.13 -5.24 -10.05
CA ASP A 224 -1.09 -6.28 -10.44
C ASP A 224 -2.54 -5.77 -10.51
N ALA A 225 -2.79 -4.57 -9.97
CA ALA A 225 -4.13 -4.05 -9.76
C ALA A 225 -4.44 -2.72 -10.47
N PRO A 226 -5.72 -2.39 -10.70
CA PRO A 226 -6.12 -1.12 -11.32
C PRO A 226 -5.59 0.12 -10.60
N GLY A 227 -5.54 0.09 -9.26
CA GLY A 227 -5.04 1.22 -8.46
C GLY A 227 -3.57 1.56 -8.71
N ASP A 228 -2.76 0.60 -9.17
CA ASP A 228 -1.38 0.84 -9.60
C ASP A 228 -1.33 1.52 -10.96
N CYS A 229 -2.15 1.04 -11.89
CA CYS A 229 -2.27 1.60 -13.22
C CYS A 229 -2.75 3.06 -13.15
N GLU A 230 -3.81 3.33 -12.39
CA GLU A 230 -4.34 4.67 -12.16
C GLU A 230 -3.28 5.62 -11.57
N ALA A 231 -2.47 5.13 -10.63
CA ALA A 231 -1.37 5.92 -10.06
C ALA A 231 -0.29 6.24 -11.11
N ALA A 232 0.08 5.27 -11.93
CA ALA A 232 1.04 5.46 -13.02
C ALA A 232 0.53 6.45 -14.06
N GLU A 233 -0.73 6.31 -14.49
CA GLU A 233 -1.39 7.20 -15.44
C GLU A 233 -1.48 8.64 -14.93
N ALA A 234 -1.84 8.84 -13.65
CA ALA A 234 -1.95 10.17 -13.04
C ALA A 234 -0.64 10.97 -13.14
N TRP A 235 0.51 10.31 -13.11
CA TRP A 235 1.83 10.93 -13.21
C TRP A 235 2.49 10.80 -14.59
N GLY A 236 1.91 10.03 -15.51
CA GLY A 236 2.48 9.75 -16.83
C GLY A 236 3.72 8.85 -16.76
N VAL A 237 3.75 7.94 -15.79
CA VAL A 237 4.79 6.92 -15.61
C VAL A 237 4.42 5.70 -16.45
N GLN A 238 5.41 5.04 -17.07
CA GLN A 238 5.16 3.79 -17.79
C GLN A 238 4.69 2.72 -16.81
N PHE A 239 3.61 2.01 -17.14
CA PHE A 239 3.06 0.94 -16.33
C PHE A 239 3.29 -0.42 -17.00
N ILE A 240 3.70 -1.42 -16.21
CA ILE A 240 3.76 -2.83 -16.59
C ILE A 240 2.86 -3.60 -15.61
N ALA A 241 1.87 -4.30 -16.15
CA ALA A 241 0.97 -5.12 -15.35
C ALA A 241 1.56 -6.51 -15.13
N ARG A 242 1.62 -6.97 -13.89
CA ARG A 242 1.92 -8.36 -13.58
C ARG A 242 0.61 -9.16 -13.52
N ARG A 243 0.56 -10.25 -14.27
CA ARG A 243 -0.59 -11.15 -14.42
C ARG A 243 -0.21 -12.52 -13.90
N LYS A 244 -0.72 -12.88 -12.72
CA LYS A 244 -0.42 -14.19 -12.12
C LYS A 244 -0.75 -15.31 -13.12
N PRO A 245 0.20 -16.17 -13.50
CA PRO A 245 -0.09 -17.27 -14.40
C PRO A 245 -1.16 -18.20 -13.81
N GLY A 246 -2.17 -18.54 -14.61
CA GLY A 246 -3.28 -19.40 -14.18
C GLY A 246 -4.39 -18.67 -13.41
N ASP A 247 -4.36 -17.34 -13.32
CA ASP A 247 -5.53 -16.58 -12.86
C ASP A 247 -6.66 -16.65 -13.92
N GLU A 248 -7.78 -17.26 -13.54
CA GLU A 248 -8.91 -17.54 -14.44
C GLU A 248 -9.77 -16.30 -14.74
N ALA A 249 -9.74 -15.28 -13.86
CA ALA A 249 -10.56 -14.09 -14.00
C ALA A 249 -9.77 -12.82 -13.65
N PRO A 250 -8.67 -12.55 -14.36
CA PRO A 250 -7.73 -11.54 -13.94
C PRO A 250 -8.30 -10.15 -14.26
N VAL A 251 -8.18 -9.19 -13.34
CA VAL A 251 -8.81 -7.85 -13.48
C VAL A 251 -8.36 -7.18 -14.78
N PRO A 252 -9.26 -6.70 -15.66
CA PRO A 252 -8.85 -6.16 -16.96
C PRO A 252 -7.99 -4.89 -16.79
N MET A 253 -6.91 -4.81 -17.57
CA MET A 253 -6.05 -3.62 -17.66
C MET A 253 -6.42 -2.80 -18.89
N PRO A 254 -6.12 -1.48 -18.92
CA PRO A 254 -6.29 -0.66 -20.11
C PRO A 254 -5.55 -1.24 -21.33
N ALA A 255 -6.13 -1.04 -22.52
CA ALA A 255 -5.54 -1.54 -23.75
C ALA A 255 -4.13 -0.93 -24.00
N GLY A 256 -3.17 -1.78 -24.37
CA GLY A 256 -1.79 -1.37 -24.67
C GLY A 256 -0.85 -1.33 -23.47
N VAL A 257 -1.32 -1.68 -22.27
CA VAL A 257 -0.44 -1.95 -21.12
C VAL A 257 0.41 -3.19 -21.41
N GLU A 258 1.72 -3.08 -21.18
CA GLU A 258 2.65 -4.21 -21.28
C GLU A 258 2.41 -5.17 -20.10
N GLU A 259 2.28 -6.47 -20.38
CA GLU A 259 1.97 -7.48 -19.37
C GLU A 259 3.12 -8.46 -19.21
N ILE A 260 3.38 -8.88 -17.97
CA ILE A 260 4.34 -9.92 -17.58
C ILE A 260 3.65 -10.98 -16.72
N GLY A 261 4.08 -12.24 -16.82
CA GLY A 261 3.60 -13.29 -15.93
C GLY A 261 4.25 -13.19 -14.56
N ASP A 262 5.57 -13.04 -14.55
CA ASP A 262 6.40 -12.98 -13.35
C ASP A 262 7.49 -11.92 -13.45
N ILE A 263 8.15 -11.62 -12.33
CA ILE A 263 9.28 -10.68 -12.29
C ILE A 263 10.49 -11.23 -13.07
N ALA A 264 10.57 -12.55 -13.28
CA ALA A 264 11.52 -13.17 -14.19
C ALA A 264 11.39 -12.65 -15.64
N ASP A 265 10.17 -12.34 -16.11
CA ASP A 265 9.96 -11.78 -17.44
C ASP A 265 10.46 -10.34 -17.50
N LEU A 266 10.22 -9.57 -16.44
CA LEU A 266 10.76 -8.21 -16.29
C LEU A 266 12.29 -8.22 -16.34
N LEU A 267 12.94 -9.20 -15.73
CA LEU A 267 14.40 -9.37 -15.84
C LEU A 267 14.83 -9.50 -17.30
N GLY A 268 14.11 -10.28 -18.10
CA GLY A 268 14.33 -10.45 -19.54
C GLY A 268 14.17 -9.15 -20.32
N ILE A 269 13.07 -8.42 -20.09
CA ILE A 269 12.82 -7.11 -20.70
C ILE A 269 13.95 -6.14 -20.38
N MET A 270 14.40 -6.11 -19.13
CA MET A 270 15.41 -5.19 -18.65
C MET A 270 16.81 -5.49 -19.18
N LYS A 271 17.17 -6.77 -19.38
CA LYS A 271 18.40 -7.15 -20.08
C LYS A 271 18.42 -6.58 -21.50
N GLY A 272 17.31 -6.72 -22.23
CA GLY A 272 17.18 -6.12 -23.57
C GLY A 272 17.31 -4.59 -23.57
N ARG A 273 16.66 -3.91 -22.62
CA ARG A 273 16.62 -2.43 -22.55
C ARG A 273 17.93 -1.79 -22.07
N LEU A 274 18.63 -2.41 -21.11
CA LEU A 274 19.82 -1.84 -20.48
C LEU A 274 21.15 -2.40 -20.98
N GLU A 275 21.15 -3.60 -21.58
CA GLU A 275 22.37 -4.27 -22.03
C GLU A 275 22.47 -4.30 -23.58
N GLY A 276 21.35 -4.12 -24.28
CA GLY A 276 21.29 -4.02 -25.75
C GLY A 276 21.83 -2.73 -26.36
N GLY A 277 22.42 -1.83 -25.56
CA GLY A 277 23.01 -0.56 -26.00
C GLY A 277 24.46 -0.67 -26.53
N THR A 278 25.00 -1.87 -26.71
CA THR A 278 26.33 -2.07 -27.32
C THR A 278 26.29 -3.22 -28.30
N MET A 279 25.77 -2.98 -29.50
CA MET A 279 26.12 -3.75 -30.69
C MET A 279 25.91 -2.84 -31.91
N ILE A 280 27.04 -2.48 -32.53
CA ILE A 280 27.30 -1.81 -33.82
C ILE A 280 27.01 -0.31 -33.92
#